data_AF-A0AAV6G3J7-F1
#
_entry.id   AF-A0AAV6G3J7-F1
#
_cell.length_a   1.000
_cell.length_b   1.000
_cell.length_c   1.000
_cell.angle_alpha   90.00
_cell.angle_beta   90.00
_cell.angle_gamma   90.00
#
_symmetry.space_group_name_H-M   'P 1'
#
loop_
_entity.id
_entity.type
_entity.pdbx_description
1 polymer ?
#
loop_
_entity_poly.entity_id
_entity_poly.type
_entity_poly.pdbx_seq_one_letter_code
_entity_poly.pdbx_strand_id
1 'polypeptide(L)'
;MEYLEEGEVLSGDDCDTHGHRNGEEGETEKIKLEKLEEDKEYGQFMWSLLPDTCLRQVFLHLRDRDRVRAALVCRQWHHVVRSPSLWRVRTFNFSGRVSRTHRSEMDTAVNFAKTYGGFLEDLEIRFSHPINSLVTRRFQQTMRAFLSALRKARGRLRSLTVKHMDLDRSAWCRSVRSSLVRSLTFYLRREGSYLNYLNLRGARFYLLQGLEVLEAVAAAQQHVHLGRRPGLATLNLEDFFSQSLAVYNSPGFAEVMCRFKGLRSLTINYSCMSDQLLEALAVACKGLDNSGSLRSLT
;
A
#
# COMPACT_ATOMS: atom_id res chain seq x y z
N MET A 1 38.35 17.97 7.25
CA MET A 1 39.24 18.84 8.04
C MET A 1 40.42 17.95 8.40
N GLU A 2 41.32 17.83 7.44
CA GLU A 2 42.59 17.09 7.54
C GLU A 2 43.60 17.99 8.24
N TYR A 3 44.40 17.41 9.13
CA TYR A 3 45.56 18.06 9.74
C TYR A 3 46.78 17.13 9.57
N LEU A 4 47.69 17.59 8.69
CA LEU A 4 49.15 17.75 8.81
C LEU A 4 50.05 16.62 9.38
N GLU A 5 50.89 16.10 8.47
CA GLU A 5 52.37 16.12 8.43
C GLU A 5 53.25 16.04 9.70
N GLU A 6 54.16 15.06 9.63
CA GLU A 6 55.63 15.06 9.82
C GLU A 6 56.30 15.49 11.14
N GLY A 7 57.36 14.73 11.50
CA GLY A 7 58.33 15.08 12.55
C GLY A 7 59.33 13.98 12.95
N GLU A 8 60.43 13.89 12.18
CA GLU A 8 61.85 13.61 12.52
C GLU A 8 62.31 12.56 13.58
N VAL A 9 63.07 11.58 13.07
CA VAL A 9 64.46 11.14 13.39
C VAL A 9 65.07 11.44 14.78
N LEU A 10 65.62 10.40 15.44
CA LEU A 10 66.97 10.40 16.06
C LEU A 10 67.49 8.96 16.32
N SER A 11 68.81 8.84 16.23
CA SER A 11 69.72 7.68 16.10
C SER A 11 70.09 6.93 17.39
N GLY A 12 70.62 5.70 17.25
CA GLY A 12 71.55 5.11 18.24
C GLY A 12 71.71 3.58 18.24
N ASP A 13 72.78 3.10 17.57
CA ASP A 13 73.72 2.00 17.85
C ASP A 13 73.33 0.53 18.16
N ASP A 14 73.79 -0.34 17.24
CA ASP A 14 74.56 -1.61 17.35
C ASP A 14 74.34 -2.60 18.51
N CYS A 15 74.07 -3.87 18.17
CA CYS A 15 75.03 -4.99 18.30
C CYS A 15 74.48 -6.30 17.69
N ASP A 16 75.29 -6.98 16.89
CA ASP A 16 75.07 -8.33 16.35
C ASP A 16 75.13 -9.42 17.43
N THR A 17 74.34 -10.49 17.29
CA THR A 17 74.81 -11.88 17.52
C THR A 17 73.84 -12.94 16.98
N HIS A 18 74.41 -13.90 16.25
CA HIS A 18 73.77 -15.10 15.67
C HIS A 18 73.21 -16.08 16.71
N GLY A 19 72.19 -16.87 16.32
CA GLY A 19 71.91 -18.14 16.99
C GLY A 19 70.56 -18.79 16.67
N HIS A 20 70.55 -19.69 15.67
CA HIS A 20 69.70 -20.89 15.51
C HIS A 20 68.32 -20.98 16.21
N ARG A 21 67.24 -21.05 15.41
CA ARG A 21 66.05 -21.87 15.75
C ARG A 21 65.17 -22.22 14.53
N ASN A 22 65.70 -23.04 13.62
CA ASN A 22 64.87 -23.70 12.60
C ASN A 22 64.35 -25.03 13.19
N GLY A 23 63.07 -25.08 13.56
CA GLY A 23 62.46 -26.32 14.07
C GLY A 23 60.99 -26.24 14.44
N GLU A 24 60.41 -25.07 14.68
CA GLU A 24 59.01 -24.93 15.15
C GLU A 24 58.04 -24.34 14.11
N GLU A 25 58.54 -23.87 12.96
CA GLU A 25 57.69 -23.26 11.91
C GLU A 25 56.87 -24.29 11.13
N GLY A 26 57.38 -25.51 10.94
CA GLY A 26 56.73 -26.56 10.14
C GLY A 26 55.50 -27.20 10.78
N GLU A 27 55.46 -27.35 12.11
CA GLU A 27 54.29 -27.88 12.82
C GLU A 27 53.18 -26.82 12.96
N THR A 28 53.58 -25.56 13.14
CA THR A 28 52.64 -24.44 13.27
C THR A 28 51.98 -24.07 11.94
N GLU A 29 52.68 -24.22 10.82
CA GLU A 29 52.10 -24.09 9.47
C GLU A 29 51.19 -25.27 9.12
N LYS A 30 51.54 -26.50 9.51
CA LYS A 30 50.70 -27.68 9.26
C LYS A 30 49.39 -27.64 10.06
N ILE A 31 49.45 -27.22 11.32
CA ILE A 31 48.25 -27.00 12.17
C ILE A 31 47.42 -25.80 11.68
N LYS A 32 48.05 -24.76 11.12
CA LYS A 32 47.33 -23.65 10.47
C LYS A 32 46.68 -24.09 9.16
N LEU A 33 47.34 -24.90 8.33
CA LEU A 33 46.78 -25.45 7.10
C LEU A 33 45.64 -26.43 7.39
N GLU A 34 45.79 -27.33 8.36
CA GLU A 34 44.74 -28.26 8.77
C GLU A 34 43.54 -27.53 9.39
N LYS A 35 43.74 -26.45 10.18
CA LYS A 35 42.64 -25.56 10.61
C LYS A 35 42.02 -24.75 9.47
N LEU A 36 42.81 -24.32 8.47
CA LEU A 36 42.32 -23.60 7.28
C LEU A 36 41.58 -24.53 6.30
N GLU A 37 41.83 -25.84 6.35
CA GLU A 37 41.12 -26.86 5.59
C GLU A 37 39.87 -27.34 6.32
N GLU A 38 39.91 -27.52 7.65
CA GLU A 38 38.71 -27.80 8.45
C GLU A 38 37.71 -26.62 8.43
N ASP A 39 38.16 -25.37 8.46
CA ASP A 39 37.29 -24.19 8.36
C ASP A 39 36.71 -23.95 6.94
N LYS A 40 37.26 -24.61 5.91
CA LYS A 40 36.69 -24.59 4.55
C LYS A 40 35.58 -25.63 4.35
N GLU A 41 35.49 -26.62 5.23
CA GLU A 41 34.52 -27.73 5.13
C GLU A 41 33.29 -27.56 6.05
N TYR A 42 33.26 -26.50 6.87
CA TYR A 42 32.02 -26.06 7.53
C TYR A 42 31.16 -25.20 6.58
N GLY A 43 30.54 -25.89 5.63
CA GLY A 43 29.24 -25.56 5.05
C GLY A 43 29.04 -24.11 4.59
N GLN A 44 29.47 -23.80 3.36
CA GLN A 44 28.88 -22.68 2.61
C GLN A 44 27.35 -22.74 2.74
N PHE A 45 26.80 -21.76 3.47
CA PHE A 45 25.46 -21.80 4.03
C PHE A 45 24.37 -22.26 3.03
N MET A 46 23.79 -23.43 3.31
CA MET A 46 22.69 -24.05 2.55
C MET A 46 21.46 -23.14 2.37
N TRP A 47 21.31 -22.09 3.19
CA TRP A 47 20.23 -21.11 3.07
C TRP A 47 20.25 -20.31 1.77
N SER A 48 21.40 -20.20 1.12
CA SER A 48 21.55 -19.58 -0.20
C SER A 48 21.14 -20.49 -1.36
N LEU A 49 20.87 -21.78 -1.09
CA LEU A 49 20.39 -22.78 -2.04
C LEU A 49 18.90 -23.10 -1.82
N LEU A 50 18.26 -22.45 -0.86
CA LEU A 50 16.87 -22.71 -0.51
C LEU A 50 15.98 -22.39 -1.73
N PRO A 51 15.08 -23.29 -2.16
CA PRO A 51 14.22 -23.02 -3.32
C PRO A 51 13.38 -21.76 -3.15
N ASP A 52 13.12 -21.05 -4.26
CA ASP A 52 12.32 -19.81 -4.27
C ASP A 52 10.93 -19.97 -3.63
N THR A 53 10.34 -21.17 -3.70
CA THR A 53 9.05 -21.47 -3.05
C THR A 53 9.17 -21.44 -1.52
N CYS A 54 10.24 -22.00 -0.96
CA CYS A 54 10.50 -21.96 0.48
C CYS A 54 10.88 -20.55 0.93
N LEU A 55 11.74 -19.84 0.18
CA LEU A 55 12.08 -18.45 0.48
C LEU A 55 10.84 -17.55 0.47
N ARG A 56 9.92 -17.74 -0.49
CA ARG A 56 8.65 -17.00 -0.49
C ARG A 56 7.86 -17.21 0.79
N GLN A 57 7.79 -18.44 1.33
CA GLN A 57 7.13 -18.69 2.61
C GLN A 57 7.80 -17.91 3.73
N VAL A 58 9.14 -17.91 3.80
CA VAL A 58 9.87 -17.08 4.77
C VAL A 58 9.48 -15.61 4.62
N PHE A 59 9.53 -15.04 3.41
CA PHE A 59 9.19 -13.63 3.16
C PHE A 59 7.72 -13.29 3.49
N LEU A 60 6.78 -14.22 3.34
CA LEU A 60 5.38 -14.02 3.73
C LEU A 60 5.24 -13.76 5.25
N HIS A 61 6.11 -14.34 6.07
CA HIS A 61 6.13 -14.12 7.52
C HIS A 61 6.93 -12.89 7.97
N LEU A 62 7.68 -12.24 7.08
CA LEU A 62 8.46 -11.04 7.39
C LEU A 62 7.66 -9.75 7.20
N ARG A 63 7.90 -8.77 8.08
CA ARG A 63 7.46 -7.38 7.89
C ARG A 63 8.33 -6.68 6.84
N ASP A 64 7.81 -5.63 6.21
CA ASP A 64 8.51 -4.89 5.15
C ASP A 64 9.97 -4.54 5.43
N ARG A 65 10.25 -4.01 6.63
CA ARG A 65 11.61 -3.64 7.01
C ARG A 65 12.55 -4.85 6.99
N ASP A 66 12.05 -5.99 7.46
CA ASP A 66 12.81 -7.23 7.51
C ASP A 66 12.91 -7.88 6.14
N ARG A 67 11.89 -7.75 5.29
CA ARG A 67 11.99 -8.14 3.87
C ARG A 67 13.11 -7.39 3.15
N VAL A 68 13.20 -6.07 3.35
CA VAL A 68 14.26 -5.25 2.74
C VAL A 68 15.64 -5.65 3.26
N ARG A 69 15.77 -5.97 4.56
CA ARG A 69 17.03 -6.45 5.15
C ARG A 69 17.41 -7.85 4.66
N ALA A 70 16.44 -8.76 4.64
CA ALA A 70 16.61 -10.13 4.14
C ALA A 70 17.03 -10.13 2.67
N ALA A 71 16.51 -9.19 1.88
CA ALA A 71 16.91 -9.02 0.49
C ALA A 71 18.40 -8.64 0.30
N LEU A 72 19.11 -8.23 1.35
CA LEU A 72 20.54 -7.91 1.29
C LEU A 72 21.44 -9.13 1.52
N VAL A 73 20.89 -10.27 1.94
CA VAL A 73 21.66 -11.48 2.27
C VAL A 73 22.37 -12.04 1.03
N CYS A 74 21.64 -12.24 -0.07
CA CYS A 74 22.21 -12.69 -1.34
C CYS A 74 21.32 -12.33 -2.53
N ARG A 75 21.83 -12.54 -3.75
CA ARG A 75 21.12 -12.23 -5.00
C ARG A 75 19.80 -12.98 -5.15
N GLN A 76 19.74 -14.24 -4.70
CA GLN A 76 18.51 -15.03 -4.77
C GLN A 76 17.41 -14.45 -3.88
N TRP A 77 17.74 -14.09 -2.63
CA TRP A 77 16.78 -13.47 -1.71
C TRP A 77 16.30 -12.11 -2.24
N HIS A 78 17.21 -11.34 -2.85
CA HIS A 78 16.87 -10.08 -3.54
C HIS A 78 15.95 -10.27 -4.75
N HIS A 79 16.05 -11.40 -5.46
CA HIS A 79 15.13 -11.74 -6.54
C HIS A 79 13.75 -12.13 -5.99
N VAL A 80 13.72 -13.03 -5.00
CA VAL A 80 12.48 -13.54 -4.40
C VAL A 80 11.64 -12.43 -3.78
N VAL A 81 12.27 -11.44 -3.13
CA VAL A 81 11.52 -10.32 -2.52
C VAL A 81 10.74 -9.50 -3.55
N ARG A 82 11.09 -9.55 -4.85
CA ARG A 82 10.33 -8.87 -5.92
C ARG A 82 9.15 -9.68 -6.45
N SER A 83 8.90 -10.87 -5.92
CA SER A 83 7.77 -11.70 -6.35
C SER A 83 6.44 -10.97 -6.13
N PRO A 84 5.55 -10.92 -7.13
CA PRO A 84 4.24 -10.27 -6.99
C PRO A 84 3.42 -10.81 -5.82
N SER A 85 3.55 -12.12 -5.53
CA SER A 85 2.83 -12.81 -4.45
C SER A 85 3.04 -12.19 -3.06
N LEU A 86 4.15 -11.48 -2.85
CA LEU A 86 4.46 -10.84 -1.57
C LEU A 86 3.78 -9.48 -1.37
N TRP A 87 3.25 -8.89 -2.44
CA TRP A 87 2.83 -7.47 -2.47
C TRP A 87 1.40 -7.24 -2.93
N ARG A 88 0.60 -8.31 -3.10
CA ARG A 88 -0.80 -8.23 -3.55
C ARG A 88 -1.71 -7.50 -2.58
N VAL A 89 -1.42 -7.58 -1.28
CA VAL A 89 -2.25 -7.00 -0.21
C VAL A 89 -1.45 -5.97 0.57
N ARG A 90 -2.02 -4.78 0.77
CA ARG A 90 -1.36 -3.72 1.54
C ARG A 90 -2.32 -2.88 2.37
N THR A 91 -1.90 -2.60 3.60
CA THR A 91 -2.57 -1.65 4.48
C THR A 91 -1.62 -0.51 4.84
N PHE A 92 -2.06 0.73 4.64
CA PHE A 92 -1.37 1.94 5.12
C PHE A 92 -2.20 2.60 6.21
N ASN A 93 -1.58 2.81 7.37
CA ASN A 93 -2.20 3.50 8.50
C ASN A 93 -1.53 4.87 8.66
N PHE A 94 -2.19 5.90 8.17
CA PHE A 94 -1.76 7.27 8.39
C PHE A 94 -2.37 7.80 9.68
N SER A 95 -1.57 8.48 10.47
CA SER A 95 -2.00 9.14 11.70
C SER A 95 -1.65 10.62 11.62
N GLY A 96 -2.58 11.46 12.06
CA GLY A 96 -2.30 12.88 12.23
C GLY A 96 -1.60 13.24 13.53
N ARG A 97 -1.36 12.25 14.42
CA ARG A 97 -0.55 12.46 15.61
C ARG A 97 0.90 12.71 15.22
N VAL A 98 1.56 13.62 15.94
CA VAL A 98 2.95 13.97 15.67
C VAL A 98 3.84 12.80 16.10
N SER A 99 4.51 12.16 15.15
CA SER A 99 5.59 11.20 15.41
C SER A 99 6.57 11.20 14.23
N ARG A 100 7.87 11.00 14.52
CA ARG A 100 8.90 10.81 13.49
C ARG A 100 8.61 9.58 12.61
N THR A 101 7.99 8.54 13.18
CA THR A 101 7.60 7.32 12.44
C THR A 101 6.55 7.61 11.37
N HIS A 102 5.47 8.34 11.71
CA HIS A 102 4.39 8.66 10.77
C HIS A 102 4.84 9.54 9.58
N ARG A 103 5.83 10.43 9.79
CA ARG A 103 6.45 11.20 8.71
C ARG A 103 7.10 10.26 7.67
N SER A 104 7.77 9.20 8.12
CA SER A 104 8.39 8.22 7.22
C SER A 104 7.37 7.28 6.56
N GLU A 105 6.23 7.01 7.19
CA GLU A 105 5.17 6.16 6.62
C GLU A 105 4.54 6.76 5.35
N MET A 106 4.34 8.08 5.32
CA MET A 106 3.83 8.78 4.12
C MET A 106 4.79 8.68 2.93
N ASP A 107 6.08 8.91 3.17
CA ASP A 107 7.09 8.90 2.11
C ASP A 107 7.34 7.47 1.60
N THR A 108 7.34 6.49 2.50
CA THR A 108 7.46 5.07 2.15
C THR A 108 6.26 4.54 1.38
N ALA A 109 5.03 5.02 1.64
CA ALA A 109 3.86 4.62 0.89
C ALA A 109 3.96 4.99 -0.60
N VAL A 110 4.43 6.20 -0.93
CA VAL A 110 4.60 6.63 -2.33
C VAL A 110 5.66 5.79 -3.03
N ASN A 111 6.78 5.49 -2.36
CA ASN A 111 7.82 4.63 -2.91
C ASN A 111 7.31 3.19 -3.12
N PHE A 112 6.53 2.67 -2.17
CA PHE A 112 5.86 1.38 -2.33
C PHE A 112 4.99 1.35 -3.60
N ALA A 113 4.15 2.36 -3.80
CA ALA A 113 3.29 2.42 -5.00
C ALA A 113 4.10 2.46 -6.30
N LYS A 114 5.26 3.15 -6.30
CA LYS A 114 6.15 3.19 -7.47
C LYS A 114 6.80 1.82 -7.74
N THR A 115 7.22 1.12 -6.71
CA THR A 115 7.99 -0.13 -6.84
C THR A 115 7.09 -1.35 -7.04
N TYR A 116 6.00 -1.45 -6.28
CA TYR A 116 5.15 -2.65 -6.19
C TYR A 116 3.69 -2.40 -6.57
N GLY A 117 3.30 -1.17 -6.90
CA GLY A 117 1.91 -0.82 -7.20
C GLY A 117 1.29 -1.62 -8.35
N GLY A 118 2.11 -2.15 -9.27
CA GLY A 118 1.64 -2.99 -10.37
C GLY A 118 1.16 -4.38 -9.92
N PHE A 119 1.57 -4.84 -8.75
CA PHE A 119 1.20 -6.14 -8.19
C PHE A 119 0.03 -6.08 -7.22
N LEU A 120 -0.41 -4.87 -6.86
CA LEU A 120 -1.40 -4.65 -5.82
C LEU A 120 -2.80 -5.04 -6.30
N GLU A 121 -3.46 -5.90 -5.54
CA GLU A 121 -4.83 -6.37 -5.77
C GLU A 121 -5.77 -5.85 -4.67
N ASP A 122 -5.32 -5.81 -3.41
CA ASP A 122 -6.09 -5.35 -2.27
C ASP A 122 -5.36 -4.24 -1.51
N LEU A 123 -6.01 -3.09 -1.39
CA LEU A 123 -5.46 -1.90 -0.75
C LEU A 123 -6.40 -1.38 0.32
N GLU A 124 -5.88 -1.21 1.52
CA GLU A 124 -6.54 -0.48 2.60
C GLU A 124 -5.73 0.75 3.01
N ILE A 125 -6.37 1.90 3.04
CA ILE A 125 -5.83 3.15 3.54
C ILE A 125 -6.72 3.61 4.70
N ARG A 126 -6.10 3.80 5.86
CA ARG A 126 -6.73 4.39 7.03
C ARG A 126 -6.07 5.71 7.31
N PHE A 127 -6.85 6.76 7.50
CA PHE A 127 -6.35 8.01 8.05
C PHE A 127 -7.04 8.24 9.38
N SER A 128 -6.26 8.37 10.45
CA SER A 128 -6.77 8.52 11.80
C SER A 128 -6.33 9.86 12.37
N HIS A 129 -7.21 10.50 13.14
CA HIS A 129 -6.94 11.74 13.86
C HIS A 129 -6.50 12.91 12.93
N PRO A 130 -7.37 13.43 12.04
CA PRO A 130 -7.10 14.67 11.32
C PRO A 130 -7.12 15.87 12.31
N ILE A 131 -6.01 16.14 12.99
CA ILE A 131 -5.96 17.11 14.09
C ILE A 131 -5.91 18.56 13.57
N ASN A 132 -5.18 18.82 12.48
CA ASN A 132 -4.99 20.18 11.97
C ASN A 132 -4.77 20.21 10.44
N SER A 133 -4.80 21.43 9.89
CA SER A 133 -4.70 21.71 8.46
C SER A 133 -3.34 21.35 7.84
N LEU A 134 -2.26 21.36 8.63
CA LEU A 134 -0.93 20.99 8.15
C LEU A 134 -0.86 19.49 7.86
N VAL A 135 -1.37 18.68 8.80
CA VAL A 135 -1.44 17.22 8.66
C VAL A 135 -2.34 16.83 7.49
N THR A 136 -3.55 17.38 7.39
CA THR A 136 -4.48 17.05 6.30
C THR A 136 -3.93 17.47 4.94
N ARG A 137 -3.25 18.63 4.86
CA ARG A 137 -2.53 19.06 3.66
C ARG A 137 -1.45 18.07 3.26
N ARG A 138 -0.64 17.63 4.22
CA ARG A 138 0.42 16.65 3.94
C ARG A 138 -0.17 15.32 3.47
N PHE A 139 -1.17 14.79 4.17
CA PHE A 139 -1.87 13.58 3.76
C PHE A 139 -2.46 13.72 2.36
N GLN A 140 -3.08 14.86 2.03
CA GLN A 140 -3.60 15.14 0.69
C GLN A 140 -2.49 15.08 -0.38
N GLN A 141 -1.33 15.70 -0.13
CA GLN A 141 -0.19 15.67 -1.05
C GLN A 141 0.34 14.24 -1.24
N THR A 142 0.47 13.48 -0.16
CA THR A 142 0.86 12.07 -0.17
C THR A 142 -0.13 11.24 -0.98
N MET A 143 -1.44 11.36 -0.70
CA MET A 143 -2.49 10.63 -1.43
C MET A 143 -2.48 10.96 -2.92
N ARG A 144 -2.33 12.23 -3.29
CA ARG A 144 -2.21 12.63 -4.69
C ARG A 144 -1.01 11.98 -5.38
N ALA A 145 0.14 11.98 -4.73
CA ALA A 145 1.35 11.34 -5.28
C ALA A 145 1.21 9.81 -5.35
N PHE A 146 0.63 9.21 -4.31
CA PHE A 146 0.40 7.77 -4.20
C PHE A 146 -0.57 7.26 -5.27
N LEU A 147 -1.73 7.88 -5.43
CA LEU A 147 -2.71 7.52 -6.47
C LEU A 147 -2.14 7.73 -7.88
N SER A 148 -1.34 8.79 -8.09
CA SER A 148 -0.63 9.01 -9.35
C SER A 148 0.40 7.91 -9.64
N ALA A 149 1.13 7.45 -8.61
CA ALA A 149 2.07 6.36 -8.74
C ALA A 149 1.37 5.02 -9.05
N LEU A 150 0.28 4.70 -8.35
CA LEU A 150 -0.52 3.50 -8.64
C LEU A 150 -1.03 3.47 -10.08
N ARG A 151 -1.53 4.62 -10.57
CA ARG A 151 -1.96 4.77 -11.96
C ARG A 151 -0.83 4.50 -12.95
N LYS A 152 0.36 5.04 -12.69
CA LYS A 152 1.54 4.81 -13.54
C LYS A 152 2.01 3.35 -13.52
N ALA A 153 1.85 2.67 -12.39
CA ALA A 153 2.22 1.27 -12.22
C ALA A 153 1.28 0.30 -12.96
N ARG A 154 0.12 0.76 -13.47
CA ARG A 154 -0.87 -0.02 -14.24
C ARG A 154 -1.35 -1.28 -13.51
N GLY A 155 -1.45 -1.20 -12.18
CA GLY A 155 -1.99 -2.28 -11.35
C GLY A 155 -3.47 -2.53 -11.62
N ARG A 156 -3.94 -3.73 -11.29
CA ARG A 156 -5.35 -4.13 -11.45
C ARG A 156 -5.99 -4.32 -10.09
N LEU A 157 -6.13 -3.20 -9.37
CA LEU A 157 -6.68 -3.21 -8.02
C LEU A 157 -8.12 -3.75 -8.04
N ARG A 158 -8.38 -4.76 -7.21
CA ARG A 158 -9.66 -5.45 -7.07
C ARG A 158 -10.43 -4.96 -5.84
N SER A 159 -9.72 -4.67 -4.76
CA SER A 159 -10.29 -4.17 -3.52
C SER A 159 -9.64 -2.85 -3.12
N LEU A 160 -10.47 -1.82 -2.92
CA LEU A 160 -10.03 -0.55 -2.37
C LEU A 160 -10.84 -0.20 -1.13
N THR A 161 -10.14 0.04 -0.04
CA THR A 161 -10.69 0.57 1.20
C THR A 161 -10.01 1.89 1.52
N VAL A 162 -10.78 2.97 1.66
CA VAL A 162 -10.29 4.26 2.19
C VAL A 162 -11.23 4.69 3.30
N LYS A 163 -10.81 4.49 4.55
CA LYS A 163 -11.68 4.68 5.73
C LYS A 163 -11.30 5.88 6.58
N HIS A 164 -12.32 6.41 7.26
CA HIS A 164 -12.21 7.41 8.34
C HIS A 164 -11.48 8.69 7.93
N MET A 165 -11.68 9.15 6.68
CA MET A 165 -11.11 10.43 6.25
C MET A 165 -11.71 11.62 7.02
N ASP A 166 -12.94 11.49 7.53
CA ASP A 166 -13.63 12.50 8.33
C ASP A 166 -13.61 13.89 7.66
N LEU A 167 -13.98 13.96 6.38
CA LEU A 167 -13.82 15.17 5.54
C LEU A 167 -14.71 16.35 5.97
N ASP A 168 -15.68 16.13 6.86
CA ASP A 168 -16.53 17.16 7.45
C ASP A 168 -15.87 17.89 8.62
N ARG A 169 -14.76 17.38 9.18
CA ARG A 169 -14.04 18.04 10.27
C ARG A 169 -13.33 19.33 9.83
N SER A 170 -13.23 20.28 10.76
CA SER A 170 -12.60 21.59 10.57
C SER A 170 -11.11 21.54 10.18
N ALA A 171 -10.40 20.44 10.48
CA ALA A 171 -9.03 20.22 10.04
C ALA A 171 -8.89 20.17 8.50
N TRP A 172 -9.98 19.90 7.78
CA TRP A 172 -10.04 19.90 6.32
C TRP A 172 -10.48 21.25 5.79
N CYS A 173 -9.52 22.14 5.53
CA CYS A 173 -9.86 23.37 4.82
C CYS A 173 -10.40 23.06 3.41
N ARG A 174 -11.28 23.93 2.91
CA ARG A 174 -12.04 23.72 1.67
C ARG A 174 -11.15 23.32 0.48
N SER A 175 -10.02 24.00 0.30
CA SER A 175 -9.11 23.75 -0.83
C SER A 175 -8.39 22.40 -0.73
N VAL A 176 -7.92 22.01 0.46
CA VAL A 176 -7.26 20.72 0.70
C VAL A 176 -8.25 19.58 0.51
N ARG A 177 -9.46 19.69 1.09
CA ARG A 177 -10.54 18.73 0.89
C ARG A 177 -10.87 18.55 -0.59
N SER A 178 -11.18 19.63 -1.30
CA SER A 178 -11.50 19.57 -2.73
C SER A 178 -10.37 18.96 -3.56
N SER A 179 -9.11 19.23 -3.21
CA SER A 179 -7.96 18.64 -3.90
C SER A 179 -7.83 17.14 -3.66
N LEU A 180 -8.12 16.67 -2.45
CA LEU A 180 -8.15 15.23 -2.12
C LEU A 180 -9.28 14.53 -2.88
N VAL A 181 -10.51 15.05 -2.77
CA VAL A 181 -11.68 14.49 -3.47
C VAL A 181 -11.41 14.41 -4.97
N ARG A 182 -10.93 15.49 -5.59
CA ARG A 182 -10.60 15.50 -7.02
C ARG A 182 -9.56 14.43 -7.40
N SER A 183 -8.54 14.22 -6.56
CA SER A 183 -7.51 13.20 -6.81
C SER A 183 -8.09 11.79 -6.73
N LEU A 184 -8.95 11.54 -5.74
CA LEU A 184 -9.63 10.26 -5.55
C LEU A 184 -10.63 9.99 -6.69
N THR A 185 -11.51 10.94 -7.00
CA THR A 185 -12.46 10.89 -8.11
C THR A 185 -11.75 10.60 -9.44
N PHE A 186 -10.65 11.31 -9.71
CA PHE A 186 -9.88 11.10 -10.93
C PHE A 186 -9.30 9.68 -11.01
N TYR A 187 -8.72 9.18 -9.91
CA TYR A 187 -8.18 7.83 -9.86
C TYR A 187 -9.28 6.78 -10.08
N LEU A 188 -10.38 6.87 -9.34
CA LEU A 188 -11.50 5.93 -9.44
C LEU A 188 -12.11 5.91 -10.84
N ARG A 189 -12.26 7.08 -11.49
CA ARG A 189 -12.77 7.17 -12.87
C ARG A 189 -11.87 6.47 -13.89
N ARG A 190 -10.55 6.50 -13.68
CA ARG A 190 -9.56 5.99 -14.65
C ARG A 190 -9.19 4.53 -14.41
N GLU A 191 -8.97 4.17 -13.15
CA GLU A 191 -8.42 2.86 -12.75
C GLU A 191 -9.47 1.95 -12.07
N GLY A 192 -10.66 2.48 -11.76
CA GLY A 192 -11.68 1.75 -11.02
C GLY A 192 -12.33 0.58 -11.76
N SER A 193 -12.07 0.41 -13.07
CA SER A 193 -12.70 -0.63 -13.90
C SER A 193 -12.39 -2.08 -13.48
N TYR A 194 -11.38 -2.31 -12.62
CA TYR A 194 -11.05 -3.63 -12.08
C TYR A 194 -11.59 -3.88 -10.67
N LEU A 195 -12.18 -2.86 -10.05
CA LEU A 195 -12.66 -2.94 -8.67
C LEU A 195 -13.87 -3.86 -8.57
N ASN A 196 -13.77 -4.85 -7.70
CA ASN A 196 -14.86 -5.70 -7.27
C ASN A 196 -15.40 -5.27 -5.89
N TYR A 197 -14.55 -4.67 -5.06
CA TYR A 197 -14.89 -4.19 -3.72
C TYR A 197 -14.43 -2.74 -3.53
N LEU A 198 -15.33 -1.90 -3.02
CA LEU A 198 -15.04 -0.52 -2.64
C LEU A 198 -15.64 -0.22 -1.27
N ASN A 199 -14.82 0.27 -0.36
CA ASN A 199 -15.25 0.71 0.96
C ASN A 199 -14.74 2.12 1.21
N LEU A 200 -15.68 3.05 1.37
CA LEU A 200 -15.41 4.46 1.67
C LEU A 200 -16.02 4.84 3.03
N ARG A 201 -16.04 3.89 3.96
CA ARG A 201 -16.68 4.07 5.27
C ARG A 201 -16.05 5.23 6.04
N GLY A 202 -16.87 6.10 6.61
CA GLY A 202 -16.40 7.24 7.40
C GLY A 202 -15.65 8.27 6.56
N ALA A 203 -15.89 8.33 5.25
CA ALA A 203 -15.33 9.38 4.42
C ALA A 203 -15.97 10.75 4.74
N ARG A 204 -17.26 10.77 5.10
CA ARG A 204 -18.03 11.95 5.51
C ARG A 204 -17.98 13.10 4.48
N PHE A 205 -18.19 12.77 3.21
CA PHE A 205 -18.31 13.73 2.11
C PHE A 205 -19.55 14.63 2.28
N TYR A 206 -19.43 15.86 1.79
CA TYR A 206 -20.60 16.68 1.46
C TYR A 206 -21.33 16.09 0.25
N LEU A 207 -22.66 16.26 0.19
CA LEU A 207 -23.54 15.64 -0.82
C LEU A 207 -22.96 15.70 -2.24
N LEU A 208 -22.73 16.90 -2.79
CA LEU A 208 -22.24 17.06 -4.16
C LEU A 208 -20.89 16.36 -4.43
N GLN A 209 -19.99 16.35 -3.44
CA GLN A 209 -18.70 15.68 -3.59
C GLN A 209 -18.82 14.17 -3.51
N GLY A 210 -19.69 13.67 -2.63
CA GLY A 210 -19.97 12.25 -2.52
C GLY A 210 -20.59 11.72 -3.82
N LEU A 211 -21.56 12.44 -4.39
CA LEU A 211 -22.13 12.13 -5.70
C LEU A 211 -21.05 12.13 -6.79
N GLU A 212 -20.20 13.16 -6.86
CA GLU A 212 -19.10 13.20 -7.86
C GLU A 212 -18.18 11.97 -7.81
N VAL A 213 -17.86 11.49 -6.60
CA VAL A 213 -17.07 10.27 -6.41
C VAL A 213 -17.84 9.03 -6.89
N LEU A 214 -19.11 8.89 -6.52
CA LEU A 214 -19.95 7.76 -6.94
C LEU A 214 -20.13 7.74 -8.47
N GLU A 215 -20.36 8.90 -9.10
CA GLU A 215 -20.41 9.05 -10.56
C GLU A 215 -19.13 8.57 -11.23
N ALA A 216 -17.98 8.92 -10.65
CA ALA A 216 -16.69 8.48 -11.19
C ALA A 216 -16.54 6.96 -11.11
N VAL A 217 -16.97 6.33 -10.02
CA VAL A 217 -16.94 4.86 -9.89
C VAL A 217 -17.90 4.23 -10.88
N ALA A 218 -19.15 4.67 -10.93
CA ALA A 218 -20.16 4.15 -11.86
C ALA A 218 -19.71 4.28 -13.32
N ALA A 219 -19.15 5.42 -13.71
CA ALA A 219 -18.60 5.63 -15.04
C ALA A 219 -17.44 4.65 -15.38
N ALA A 220 -16.59 4.32 -14.40
CA ALA A 220 -15.53 3.33 -14.61
C ALA A 220 -16.07 1.89 -14.79
N GLN A 221 -17.27 1.61 -14.28
CA GLN A 221 -17.94 0.31 -14.40
C GLN A 221 -18.73 0.11 -15.71
N GLN A 222 -18.71 1.05 -16.66
CA GLN A 222 -19.52 0.94 -17.88
C GLN A 222 -19.26 -0.34 -18.71
N HIS A 223 -18.07 -0.94 -18.57
CA HIS A 223 -17.71 -2.19 -19.23
C HIS A 223 -18.56 -3.40 -18.80
N VAL A 224 -19.22 -3.33 -17.63
CA VAL A 224 -20.14 -4.37 -17.14
C VAL A 224 -21.34 -4.51 -18.07
N HIS A 225 -21.86 -3.39 -18.59
CA HIS A 225 -22.94 -3.40 -19.58
C HIS A 225 -22.56 -4.12 -20.88
N LEU A 226 -21.27 -4.22 -21.17
CA LEU A 226 -20.76 -4.85 -22.38
C LEU A 226 -20.43 -6.34 -22.14
N GLY A 227 -20.76 -6.90 -20.98
CA GLY A 227 -20.52 -8.32 -20.64
C GLY A 227 -19.04 -8.70 -20.55
N ARG A 228 -18.12 -7.73 -20.53
CA ARG A 228 -16.68 -7.99 -20.69
C ARG A 228 -16.03 -8.51 -19.42
N ARG A 229 -16.45 -8.02 -18.24
CA ARG A 229 -15.86 -8.34 -16.93
C ARG A 229 -16.89 -8.18 -15.80
N PRO A 230 -16.72 -8.92 -14.68
CA PRO A 230 -17.48 -8.65 -13.47
C PRO A 230 -17.08 -7.29 -12.89
N GLY A 231 -18.06 -6.45 -12.60
CA GLY A 231 -17.85 -5.13 -12.01
C GLY A 231 -17.82 -5.14 -10.49
N LEU A 232 -18.09 -3.97 -9.93
CA LEU A 232 -18.20 -3.76 -8.50
C LEU A 232 -19.35 -4.58 -7.89
N ALA A 233 -19.01 -5.58 -7.08
CA ALA A 233 -19.96 -6.45 -6.41
C ALA A 233 -20.30 -5.95 -5.00
N THR A 234 -19.37 -5.30 -4.31
CA THR A 234 -19.57 -4.84 -2.94
C THR A 234 -19.20 -3.36 -2.80
N LEU A 235 -20.15 -2.59 -2.27
CA LEU A 235 -19.99 -1.16 -2.02
C LEU A 235 -20.41 -0.85 -0.58
N ASN A 236 -19.46 -0.39 0.24
CA ASN A 236 -19.74 0.06 1.60
C ASN A 236 -19.61 1.58 1.68
N LEU A 237 -20.75 2.23 1.97
CA LEU A 237 -20.94 3.67 2.12
C LEU A 237 -21.42 4.05 3.53
N GLU A 238 -21.14 3.21 4.53
CA GLU A 238 -21.46 3.54 5.92
C GLU A 238 -20.69 4.81 6.35
N ASP A 239 -21.38 5.80 6.88
CA ASP A 239 -20.84 7.13 7.18
C ASP A 239 -20.12 7.80 5.98
N PHE A 240 -20.56 7.49 4.75
CA PHE A 240 -20.01 8.07 3.53
C PHE A 240 -20.34 9.54 3.39
N PHE A 241 -21.58 9.93 3.69
CA PHE A 241 -22.02 11.32 3.74
C PHE A 241 -21.90 11.88 5.16
N SER A 242 -21.73 13.19 5.29
CA SER A 242 -21.74 13.87 6.60
C SER A 242 -23.07 13.61 7.34
N GLN A 243 -23.00 13.40 8.66
CA GLN A 243 -24.11 12.89 9.49
C GLN A 243 -25.41 13.72 9.46
N SER A 244 -25.32 15.01 9.14
CA SER A 244 -26.47 15.93 9.13
C SER A 244 -27.21 16.01 7.78
N LEU A 245 -26.83 15.20 6.79
CA LEU A 245 -27.40 15.27 5.45
C LEU A 245 -28.63 14.37 5.29
N ALA A 246 -29.75 14.96 4.89
CA ALA A 246 -30.97 14.26 4.47
C ALA A 246 -30.85 13.76 3.02
N VAL A 247 -29.96 12.78 2.80
CA VAL A 247 -29.63 12.26 1.46
C VAL A 247 -30.84 11.59 0.80
N TYR A 248 -31.76 11.03 1.57
CA TYR A 248 -33.02 10.45 1.10
C TYR A 248 -33.88 11.41 0.27
N ASN A 249 -33.74 12.73 0.46
CA ASN A 249 -34.43 13.76 -0.32
C ASN A 249 -33.69 14.14 -1.62
N SER A 250 -32.52 13.54 -1.90
CA SER A 250 -31.71 13.85 -3.07
C SER A 250 -32.00 12.85 -4.20
N PRO A 251 -32.71 13.25 -5.27
CA PRO A 251 -32.94 12.37 -6.41
C PRO A 251 -31.63 11.98 -7.09
N GLY A 252 -30.65 12.89 -7.09
CA GLY A 252 -29.32 12.65 -7.64
C GLY A 252 -28.66 11.40 -7.08
N PHE A 253 -28.82 11.09 -5.78
CA PHE A 253 -28.24 9.86 -5.21
C PHE A 253 -28.84 8.60 -5.82
N ALA A 254 -30.17 8.51 -5.93
CA ALA A 254 -30.85 7.38 -6.56
C ALA A 254 -30.46 7.24 -8.04
N GLU A 255 -30.32 8.36 -8.76
CA GLU A 255 -29.86 8.38 -10.16
C GLU A 255 -28.47 7.77 -10.33
N VAL A 256 -27.51 8.09 -9.44
CA VAL A 256 -26.18 7.47 -9.49
C VAL A 256 -26.27 5.98 -9.21
N MET A 257 -27.00 5.61 -8.15
CA MET A 257 -27.09 4.24 -7.68
C MET A 257 -27.71 3.31 -8.73
N CYS A 258 -28.65 3.81 -9.54
CA CYS A 258 -29.22 3.08 -10.68
C CYS A 258 -28.18 2.61 -11.72
N ARG A 259 -27.03 3.28 -11.80
CA ARG A 259 -25.94 2.97 -12.75
C ARG A 259 -25.03 1.84 -12.28
N PHE A 260 -25.06 1.46 -11.01
CA PHE A 260 -24.29 0.33 -10.49
C PHE A 260 -24.99 -0.98 -10.84
N LYS A 261 -24.57 -1.63 -11.93
CA LYS A 261 -25.05 -2.97 -12.29
C LYS A 261 -24.18 -4.03 -11.65
N GLY A 262 -24.81 -5.07 -11.09
CA GLY A 262 -24.11 -6.25 -10.55
C GLY A 262 -23.68 -6.12 -9.11
N LEU A 263 -24.16 -5.07 -8.43
CA LEU A 263 -23.94 -4.89 -7.01
C LEU A 263 -24.69 -5.99 -6.24
N ARG A 264 -23.94 -6.75 -5.46
CA ARG A 264 -24.43 -7.87 -4.62
C ARG A 264 -24.56 -7.47 -3.16
N SER A 265 -23.75 -6.54 -2.69
CA SER A 265 -23.78 -6.05 -1.32
C SER A 265 -23.64 -4.54 -1.29
N LEU A 266 -24.60 -3.87 -0.66
CA LEU A 266 -24.60 -2.43 -0.43
C LEU A 266 -24.71 -2.17 1.07
N THR A 267 -23.83 -1.34 1.61
CA THR A 267 -23.96 -0.82 2.98
C THR A 267 -24.19 0.68 2.94
N ILE A 268 -25.26 1.20 3.56
CA ILE A 268 -25.61 2.63 3.59
C ILE A 268 -26.21 3.04 4.94
N ASN A 269 -26.10 4.31 5.34
CA ASN A 269 -26.88 4.80 6.47
C ASN A 269 -28.36 4.96 6.09
N TYR A 270 -29.24 4.84 7.09
CA TYR A 270 -30.68 5.07 6.92
C TYR A 270 -31.02 6.46 6.33
N SER A 271 -30.19 7.48 6.59
CA SER A 271 -30.34 8.83 6.01
C SER A 271 -30.19 8.88 4.49
N CYS A 272 -29.78 7.79 3.84
CA CYS A 272 -29.70 7.65 2.39
C CYS A 272 -30.87 6.86 1.80
N MET A 273 -31.69 6.22 2.62
CA MET A 273 -32.75 5.31 2.17
C MET A 273 -34.00 6.09 1.77
N SER A 274 -34.47 5.88 0.54
CA SER A 274 -35.73 6.44 0.01
C SER A 274 -36.39 5.44 -0.95
N ASP A 275 -37.68 5.61 -1.21
CA ASP A 275 -38.41 4.77 -2.17
C ASP A 275 -37.77 4.83 -3.57
N GLN A 276 -37.35 6.04 -3.97
CA GLN A 276 -36.63 6.29 -5.23
C GLN A 276 -35.33 5.48 -5.31
N LEU A 277 -34.59 5.36 -4.21
CA LEU A 277 -33.38 4.54 -4.17
C LEU A 277 -33.73 3.05 -4.31
N LEU A 278 -34.75 2.57 -3.61
CA LEU A 278 -35.18 1.17 -3.69
C LEU A 278 -35.63 0.80 -5.11
N GLU A 279 -36.39 1.68 -5.76
CA GLU A 279 -36.78 1.54 -7.16
C GLU A 279 -35.55 1.53 -8.09
N ALA A 280 -34.62 2.46 -7.91
CA ALA A 280 -33.38 2.53 -8.68
C ALA A 280 -32.54 1.24 -8.55
N LEU A 281 -32.43 0.69 -7.34
CA LEU A 281 -31.73 -0.58 -7.09
C LEU A 281 -32.48 -1.77 -7.72
N ALA A 282 -33.80 -1.79 -7.65
CA ALA A 282 -34.61 -2.83 -8.29
C ALA A 282 -34.42 -2.83 -9.82
N VAL A 283 -34.40 -1.67 -10.46
CA VAL A 283 -34.10 -1.50 -11.89
C VAL A 283 -32.66 -1.93 -12.20
N ALA A 284 -31.70 -1.61 -11.33
CA ALA A 284 -30.32 -2.03 -11.48
C ALA A 284 -30.14 -3.56 -11.43
N CYS A 285 -30.94 -4.27 -10.64
CA CYS A 285 -30.91 -5.73 -10.54
C CYS A 285 -31.52 -6.43 -11.76
N LYS A 286 -32.59 -5.88 -12.36
CA LYS A 286 -33.27 -6.49 -13.52
C LYS A 286 -32.41 -6.59 -14.78
N GLY A 287 -31.37 -5.76 -14.90
CA GLY A 287 -30.48 -5.74 -16.08
C GLY A 287 -29.44 -6.87 -16.13
N LEU A 288 -29.48 -7.84 -15.21
CA LEU A 288 -28.54 -8.97 -15.17
C LEU A 288 -29.32 -10.27 -15.08
N ASP A 289 -29.26 -11.09 -16.13
CA ASP A 289 -29.86 -12.42 -16.20
C ASP A 289 -29.36 -13.28 -15.03
N ASN A 290 -30.18 -13.39 -13.97
CA ASN A 290 -30.10 -14.32 -12.83
C ASN A 290 -28.78 -14.44 -12.01
N SER A 291 -27.68 -13.77 -12.36
CA SER A 291 -26.37 -13.96 -11.69
C SER A 291 -25.88 -12.77 -10.83
N GLY A 292 -26.66 -11.69 -10.74
CA GLY A 292 -26.20 -10.39 -10.22
C GLY A 292 -27.18 -9.60 -9.36
N SER A 293 -28.16 -10.25 -8.72
CA SER A 293 -29.09 -9.57 -7.81
C SER A 293 -28.42 -9.09 -6.52
N LEU A 294 -28.87 -7.95 -5.99
CA LEU A 294 -28.49 -7.44 -4.67
C LEU A 294 -28.92 -8.46 -3.61
N ARG A 295 -27.95 -9.00 -2.87
CA ARG A 295 -28.14 -10.05 -1.85
C ARG A 295 -28.20 -9.49 -0.44
N SER A 296 -27.50 -8.40 -0.18
CA SER A 296 -27.44 -7.76 1.13
C SER A 296 -27.56 -6.25 0.98
N LEU A 297 -28.51 -5.68 1.71
CA LEU A 297 -28.60 -4.25 2.00
C LEU A 297 -28.52 -4.12 3.52
N THR A 298 -27.53 -3.38 4.00
CA THR A 298 -27.25 -3.20 5.44
C THR A 298 -27.03 -1.73 5.74
#